data_AF-A0A2N5ZQJ9-F1
#
_entry.id   AF-A0A2N5ZQJ9-F1
#
_cell.length_a   1.000
_cell.length_b   1.000
_cell.length_c   1.000
_cell.angle_alpha   90.00
_cell.angle_beta   90.00
_cell.angle_gamma   90.00
#
_symmetry.space_group_name_H-M   'P 1'
#
loop_
_entity.id
_entity.type
_entity.pdbx_description
1 polymer ?
#
loop_
_entity_poly.entity_id
_entity_poly.type
_entity_poly.pdbx_seq_one_letter_code
_entity_poly.pdbx_strand_id
1 'polypeptide(L)'
;MILFNPENALLVWINFLGFLKKIIPILVLVLFFMTIVNKFLTEEVIKKHLGESRGLKGFFYTSIAGILISGPPYILYPMLSDFKKKGVTNFHLAVFLYNRNIKIPFIPVMIFYFGLPYTIVVSIYIIVFSYFNGYALEKLVKE
;
A
#
# COMPACT_ATOMS: atom_id res chain seq x y z
N MET A 1 -32.27 7.66 -17.44
CA MET A 1 -31.92 9.04 -17.07
C MET A 1 -31.73 9.94 -18.31
N ILE A 2 -30.95 9.53 -19.33
CA ILE A 2 -30.80 10.30 -20.59
C ILE A 2 -32.10 10.39 -21.41
N LEU A 3 -32.91 9.34 -21.41
CA LEU A 3 -34.21 9.30 -22.12
C LEU A 3 -35.29 10.22 -21.52
N PHE A 4 -35.11 10.72 -20.30
CA PHE A 4 -36.13 11.48 -19.58
C PHE A 4 -35.84 13.00 -19.53
N ASN A 5 -34.63 13.45 -19.90
CA ASN A 5 -34.28 14.87 -19.85
C ASN A 5 -33.15 15.21 -20.85
N PRO A 6 -33.46 15.25 -22.17
CA PRO A 6 -32.47 15.38 -23.24
C PRO A 6 -31.73 16.72 -23.25
N GLU A 7 -32.32 17.78 -22.69
CA GLU A 7 -31.72 19.12 -22.59
C GLU A 7 -30.41 19.11 -21.78
N ASN A 8 -30.30 18.21 -20.80
CA ASN A 8 -29.11 18.08 -19.95
C ASN A 8 -28.09 17.05 -20.46
N ALA A 9 -28.37 16.34 -21.56
CA ALA A 9 -27.49 15.29 -22.06
C ALA A 9 -26.11 15.84 -22.49
N LEU A 10 -26.10 16.99 -23.18
CA LEU A 10 -24.86 17.67 -23.59
C LEU A 10 -24.03 18.13 -22.38
N LEU A 11 -24.69 18.67 -21.34
CA LEU A 11 -24.02 19.11 -20.12
C LEU A 11 -23.37 17.94 -19.36
N VAL A 12 -24.07 16.80 -19.28
CA VAL A 12 -23.53 15.57 -18.68
C VAL A 12 -22.31 15.07 -19.45
N TRP A 13 -22.36 15.09 -20.79
CA TRP A 13 -21.22 14.69 -21.64
C TRP A 13 -20.00 15.60 -21.48
N ILE A 14 -20.20 16.93 -21.46
CA ILE A 14 -19.11 17.90 -21.26
C ILE A 14 -18.48 17.71 -19.88
N ASN A 15 -19.29 17.56 -18.84
CA ASN A 15 -18.79 17.30 -17.49
C ASN A 15 -18.00 15.99 -17.43
N PHE A 16 -18.53 14.91 -18.00
CA PHE A 16 -17.84 13.61 -18.07
C PHE A 16 -16.47 13.73 -18.76
N LEU A 17 -16.40 14.37 -19.93
CA LEU A 17 -15.14 14.59 -20.64
C LEU A 17 -14.17 15.47 -19.85
N GLY A 18 -14.69 16.49 -19.14
CA GLY A 18 -13.92 17.33 -18.24
C GLY A 18 -13.30 16.54 -17.08
N PHE A 19 -14.07 15.65 -16.45
CA PHE A 19 -13.57 14.73 -15.43
C PHE A 19 -12.56 13.74 -15.99
N LEU A 20 -12.82 13.16 -17.17
CA LEU A 20 -11.92 12.21 -17.81
C LEU A 20 -10.54 12.83 -18.07
N LYS A 21 -10.49 14.06 -18.59
CA LYS A 21 -9.24 14.82 -18.80
C LYS A 21 -8.46 15.05 -17.51
N LYS A 22 -9.14 15.23 -16.37
CA LYS A 22 -8.49 15.38 -15.05
C LYS A 22 -7.93 14.05 -14.54
N ILE A 23 -8.63 12.94 -14.80
CA ILE A 23 -8.28 11.61 -14.27
C ILE A 23 -7.21 10.90 -15.11
N ILE A 24 -7.20 11.07 -16.44
CA ILE A 24 -6.24 10.39 -17.34
C ILE A 24 -4.78 10.58 -16.90
N PRO A 25 -4.27 11.81 -16.62
CA PRO A 25 -2.89 11.99 -16.20
C PRO A 25 -2.55 11.22 -14.91
N ILE A 26 -3.52 11.15 -13.98
CA ILE A 26 -3.38 10.42 -12.72
C ILE A 26 -3.30 8.92 -13.01
N LEU A 27 -4.16 8.39 -13.87
CA LEU A 27 -4.12 6.97 -14.25
C LEU A 27 -2.80 6.60 -14.92
N VAL A 28 -2.29 7.45 -15.81
CA VAL A 28 -0.97 7.25 -16.44
C VAL A 28 0.13 7.22 -15.38
N LEU A 29 0.09 8.14 -14.42
CA LEU A 29 1.07 8.19 -13.33
C LEU A 29 0.98 6.95 -12.43
N VAL A 30 -0.22 6.49 -12.09
CA VAL A 30 -0.45 5.25 -11.32
C VAL A 30 0.10 4.04 -12.06
N LEU A 31 -0.19 3.89 -13.36
CA LEU A 31 0.32 2.79 -14.18
C LEU A 31 1.84 2.82 -14.29
N PHE A 32 2.43 4.01 -14.42
CA PHE A 32 3.88 4.22 -14.42
C PHE A 32 4.50 3.74 -13.10
N PHE A 33 4.00 4.21 -11.95
CA PHE A 33 4.49 3.76 -10.66
C PHE A 33 4.27 2.27 -10.42
N MET A 34 3.13 1.71 -10.83
CA MET A 34 2.88 0.27 -10.76
C MET A 34 3.91 -0.52 -11.55
N THR A 35 4.24 -0.08 -12.76
CA THR A 35 5.23 -0.75 -13.62
C THR A 35 6.62 -0.73 -12.98
N ILE A 36 7.02 0.41 -12.42
CA ILE A 36 8.30 0.54 -11.71
C ILE A 36 8.32 -0.37 -10.47
N VAL A 37 7.32 -0.24 -9.60
CA VAL A 37 7.24 -1.02 -8.36
C VAL A 37 7.26 -2.51 -8.67
N ASN A 38 6.42 -3.00 -9.59
CA ASN A 38 6.38 -4.43 -9.94
C ASN A 38 7.67 -4.93 -10.61
N LYS A 39 8.41 -4.08 -11.31
CA LYS A 39 9.69 -4.46 -11.94
C LYS A 39 10.83 -4.57 -10.93
N PHE A 40 10.89 -3.67 -9.96
CA PHE A 40 12.02 -3.57 -9.03
C PHE A 40 11.77 -4.27 -7.68
N LEU A 41 10.52 -4.57 -7.34
CA LEU A 41 10.16 -5.23 -6.09
C LEU A 41 9.77 -6.69 -6.34
N THR A 42 10.82 -7.51 -6.40
CA THR A 42 10.70 -8.96 -6.41
C THR A 42 10.73 -9.49 -4.98
N GLU A 43 10.00 -10.59 -4.74
CA GLU A 43 9.99 -11.29 -3.44
C GLU A 43 11.39 -11.57 -2.90
N GLU A 44 12.36 -11.85 -3.78
CA GLU A 44 13.73 -12.19 -3.43
C GLU A 44 14.45 -11.07 -2.66
N VAL A 45 14.23 -9.80 -3.04
CA VAL A 45 14.84 -8.64 -2.37
C VAL A 45 14.32 -8.53 -0.94
N ILE A 46 13.04 -8.82 -0.75
CA ILE A 46 12.34 -8.73 0.53
C ILE A 46 12.73 -9.92 1.42
N LYS A 47 12.84 -11.13 0.86
CA LYS A 47 13.31 -12.34 1.57
C LYS A 47 14.70 -12.16 2.16
N LYS A 48 15.58 -11.44 1.47
CA LYS A 48 16.96 -11.20 1.92
C LYS A 48 17.08 -10.26 3.13
N HIS A 49 16.13 -9.34 3.33
CA HIS A 49 16.26 -8.28 4.34
C HIS A 49 15.30 -8.42 5.55
N LEU A 50 14.25 -9.24 5.46
CA LEU A 50 13.31 -9.42 6.57
C LEU A 50 13.80 -10.33 7.70
N GLY A 51 14.69 -11.30 7.40
CA GLY A 51 15.07 -12.35 8.34
C GLY A 51 16.12 -11.95 9.39
N GLU A 52 16.90 -10.89 9.14
CA GLU A 52 18.13 -10.62 9.91
C GLU A 52 17.97 -9.54 10.98
N SER A 53 16.86 -8.82 11.02
CA SER A 53 16.78 -7.57 11.79
C SER A 53 15.93 -7.69 13.05
N ARG A 54 16.56 -7.47 14.22
CA ARG A 54 15.91 -7.44 15.54
C ARG A 54 15.74 -6.00 16.04
N GLY A 55 14.71 -5.76 16.85
CA GLY A 55 14.46 -4.47 17.51
C GLY A 55 14.02 -3.35 16.57
N LEU A 56 14.37 -2.10 16.89
CA LEU A 56 13.91 -0.91 16.16
C LEU A 56 14.40 -0.86 14.70
N LYS A 57 15.60 -1.41 14.43
CA LYS A 57 16.08 -1.59 13.04
C LYS A 57 15.19 -2.55 12.27
N GLY A 58 14.77 -3.65 12.91
CA GLY A 58 13.85 -4.62 12.32
C GLY A 58 12.51 -4.01 11.95
N PHE A 59 11.94 -3.18 12.84
CA PHE A 59 10.75 -2.41 12.55
C PHE A 59 10.88 -1.52 11.31
N PHE A 60 12.01 -0.80 11.15
CA PHE A 60 12.24 0.06 10.00
C PHE A 60 12.30 -0.75 8.69
N TYR A 61 13.07 -1.83 8.66
CA TYR A 61 13.18 -2.69 7.48
C TYR A 61 11.85 -3.36 7.12
N THR A 62 11.10 -3.87 8.10
CA THR A 62 9.78 -4.48 7.84
C THR A 62 8.74 -3.46 7.40
N SER A 63 8.77 -2.24 7.95
CA SER A 63 7.88 -1.17 7.52
C SER A 63 8.13 -0.83 6.05
N ILE A 64 9.38 -0.56 5.68
CA ILE A 64 9.75 -0.27 4.29
C ILE A 64 9.40 -1.44 3.37
N ALA A 65 9.73 -2.67 3.76
CA ALA A 65 9.41 -3.84 2.96
C ALA A 65 7.89 -4.03 2.78
N GLY A 66 7.09 -3.72 3.81
CA GLY A 66 5.64 -3.70 3.74
C GLY A 66 5.12 -2.63 2.79
N ILE A 67 5.64 -1.39 2.83
CA ILE A 67 5.23 -0.31 1.91
C ILE A 67 5.56 -0.67 0.46
N LEU A 68 6.72 -1.29 0.25
CA LEU A 68 7.23 -1.60 -1.08
C LEU A 68 6.62 -2.89 -1.67
N ILE A 69 6.21 -3.87 -0.85
CA ILE A 69 5.65 -5.12 -1.39
C ILE A 69 4.37 -4.84 -2.19
N SER A 70 4.42 -5.13 -3.48
CA SER A 70 3.22 -5.27 -4.32
C SER A 70 3.02 -6.75 -4.62
N GLY A 71 1.77 -7.17 -4.66
CA GLY A 71 1.45 -8.55 -4.98
C GLY A 71 0.08 -8.96 -4.48
N PRO A 72 -0.55 -9.94 -5.13
CA PRO A 72 -1.83 -10.45 -4.70
C PRO A 72 -1.70 -11.28 -3.41
N PRO A 73 -2.76 -11.37 -2.59
CA PRO A 73 -2.71 -12.08 -1.32
C PRO A 73 -2.29 -13.55 -1.42
N TYR A 74 -2.62 -14.24 -2.52
CA TYR A 74 -2.30 -15.65 -2.72
C TYR A 74 -0.81 -15.95 -2.87
N ILE A 75 0.01 -14.94 -3.22
CA ILE A 75 1.47 -15.05 -3.25
C ILE A 75 2.06 -14.60 -1.91
N LEU A 76 1.51 -13.51 -1.37
CA LEU A 76 2.01 -12.88 -0.16
C LEU A 76 1.91 -13.77 1.08
N TYR A 77 0.78 -14.45 1.29
CA TYR A 77 0.58 -15.25 2.50
C TYR A 77 1.50 -16.47 2.58
N PRO A 78 1.72 -17.25 1.49
CA PRO A 78 2.77 -18.27 1.47
C PRO A 78 4.15 -17.71 1.81
N MET A 79 4.54 -16.57 1.22
CA MET A 79 5.82 -15.93 1.53
C MET A 79 5.96 -15.57 3.02
N LEU A 80 4.92 -14.99 3.62
CA LEU A 80 4.91 -14.66 5.05
C LEU A 80 4.94 -15.90 5.94
N SER A 81 4.31 -17.00 5.51
CA SER A 81 4.40 -18.29 6.19
C SER A 81 5.83 -18.82 6.19
N ASP A 82 6.54 -18.72 5.06
CA ASP A 82 7.95 -19.10 4.99
C ASP A 82 8.84 -18.22 5.87
N PHE A 83 8.55 -16.92 5.98
CA PHE A 83 9.24 -16.04 6.93
C PHE A 83 9.01 -16.43 8.38
N LYS A 84 7.76 -16.77 8.72
CA LYS A 84 7.44 -17.26 10.05
C LYS A 84 8.22 -18.53 10.40
N LYS A 85 8.28 -19.50 9.47
CA LYS A 85 9.07 -20.74 9.62
C LYS A 85 10.57 -20.47 9.77
N LYS A 86 11.08 -19.38 9.20
CA LYS A 86 12.47 -18.93 9.34
C LYS A 86 12.74 -18.10 10.60
N GLY A 87 11.76 -17.97 11.50
CA GLY A 87 11.93 -17.31 12.80
C GLY A 87 11.63 -15.80 12.81
N VAL A 88 10.97 -15.27 11.77
CA VAL A 88 10.46 -13.90 11.82
C VAL A 88 9.29 -13.84 12.81
N THR A 89 9.41 -12.97 13.81
CA THR A 89 8.44 -12.81 14.91
C THR A 89 7.07 -12.34 14.41
N ASN A 90 6.00 -12.61 15.17
CA ASN A 90 4.65 -12.12 14.87
C ASN A 90 4.59 -10.58 14.80
N PHE A 91 5.40 -9.87 15.61
CA PHE A 91 5.57 -8.42 15.57
C PHE A 91 5.94 -7.92 14.16
N HIS A 92 7.03 -8.45 13.61
CA HIS A 92 7.56 -8.07 12.29
C HIS A 92 6.59 -8.43 11.16
N LEU A 93 5.94 -9.60 11.22
CA LEU A 93 4.94 -10.01 10.23
C LEU A 93 3.71 -9.09 10.25
N ALA A 94 3.25 -8.70 11.43
CA ALA A 94 2.15 -7.76 11.61
C ALA A 94 2.51 -6.38 11.04
N VAL A 95 3.65 -5.82 11.45
CA VAL A 95 4.16 -4.54 10.96
C VAL A 95 4.22 -4.53 9.44
N PHE A 96 4.76 -5.60 8.84
CA PHE A 96 4.83 -5.74 7.39
C PHE A 96 3.43 -5.70 6.74
N LEU A 97 2.48 -6.47 7.26
CA LEU A 97 1.11 -6.54 6.75
C LEU A 97 0.36 -5.21 6.88
N TYR A 98 0.53 -4.48 7.99
CA TYR A 98 -0.09 -3.17 8.17
C TYR A 98 0.49 -2.12 7.21
N ASN A 99 1.81 -2.08 7.06
CA ASN A 99 2.47 -1.09 6.20
C ASN A 99 2.21 -1.29 4.71
N ARG A 100 1.83 -2.49 4.28
CA ARG A 100 1.34 -2.77 2.91
C ARG A 100 0.16 -1.90 2.47
N ASN A 101 -0.58 -1.29 3.40
CA ASN A 101 -1.65 -0.38 3.07
C ASN A 101 -1.16 0.95 2.47
N ILE A 102 0.11 1.32 2.67
CA ILE A 102 0.72 2.47 2.02
C ILE A 102 1.20 2.03 0.63
N LYS A 103 0.30 2.03 -0.34
CA LYS A 103 0.64 1.66 -1.72
C LYS A 103 1.23 2.86 -2.46
N ILE A 104 2.52 2.80 -2.77
CA ILE A 104 3.22 3.84 -3.54
C ILE A 104 2.48 4.26 -4.81
N PRO A 105 1.94 3.33 -5.64
CA PRO A 105 1.23 3.74 -6.85
C PRO A 105 -0.04 4.56 -6.60
N PHE A 106 -0.62 4.47 -5.40
CA PHE A 106 -1.83 5.21 -5.03
C PHE A 106 -1.54 6.54 -4.31
N ILE A 107 -0.29 6.82 -3.93
CA ILE A 107 0.08 8.10 -3.31
C ILE A 107 -0.32 9.30 -4.19
N PRO A 108 -0.07 9.33 -5.51
CA PRO A 108 -0.47 10.46 -6.35
C PRO A 108 -1.99 10.65 -6.40
N VAL A 109 -2.75 9.55 -6.40
CA VAL A 109 -4.21 9.57 -6.35
C VAL A 109 -4.69 10.15 -5.03
N MET A 110 -4.12 9.71 -3.92
CA MET A 110 -4.45 10.25 -2.59
C MET A 110 -4.17 11.74 -2.50
N ILE A 111 -3.02 12.19 -3.02
CA ILE A 111 -2.67 13.61 -3.04
C ILE A 111 -3.67 14.41 -3.88
N PHE A 112 -4.07 13.89 -5.04
CA PHE A 112 -5.02 14.56 -5.92
C PHE A 112 -6.41 14.74 -5.26
N TYR A 113 -6.92 13.70 -4.60
CA TYR A 113 -8.27 13.73 -4.04
C TYR A 113 -8.35 14.33 -2.63
N PHE A 114 -7.36 14.09 -1.78
CA PHE A 114 -7.39 14.44 -0.35
C PHE A 114 -6.32 15.47 0.04
N GLY A 115 -5.41 15.81 -0.86
CA GLY A 115 -4.31 16.72 -0.60
C GLY A 115 -3.09 16.06 0.03
N LEU A 116 -1.96 16.76 -0.06
CA LEU A 116 -0.68 16.33 0.48
C LEU A 116 -0.68 16.18 2.02
N PRO A 117 -1.23 17.13 2.81
CA PRO A 117 -1.22 17.02 4.27
C PRO A 117 -1.95 15.76 4.76
N TYR A 118 -3.11 15.46 4.19
CA TYR A 118 -3.88 14.25 4.51
C TYR A 118 -3.08 12.99 4.20
N THR A 119 -2.48 12.92 3.02
CA THR A 119 -1.71 11.75 2.58
C THR A 119 -0.53 11.46 3.51
N ILE A 120 0.21 12.50 3.91
CA ILE A 120 1.33 12.38 4.84
C ILE A 120 0.86 11.92 6.22
N VAL A 121 -0.17 12.57 6.78
CA VAL A 121 -0.67 12.25 8.12
C VAL A 121 -1.16 10.80 8.19
N VAL A 122 -1.96 10.35 7.22
CA VAL A 122 -2.46 8.97 7.17
C VAL A 122 -1.31 7.98 7.03
N SER A 123 -0.30 8.28 6.19
CA SER A 123 0.86 7.39 6.02
C SER A 123 1.66 7.26 7.33
N ILE A 124 1.88 8.37 8.04
CA ILE A 124 2.52 8.37 9.35
C ILE A 124 1.70 7.57 10.36
N TYR A 125 0.37 7.74 10.38
CA TYR A 125 -0.50 6.99 11.26
C TYR A 125 -0.40 5.50 10.99
N ILE A 126 -0.43 5.05 9.74
CA ILE A 126 -0.26 3.64 9.40
C ILE A 126 1.08 3.10 9.94
N ILE A 127 2.20 3.82 9.72
CA ILE A 127 3.51 3.39 10.21
C ILE A 127 3.54 3.34 11.73
N VAL A 128 3.08 4.37 12.42
CA VAL A 128 3.12 4.46 13.89
C VAL A 128 2.21 3.40 14.52
N PHE A 129 0.96 3.29 14.06
CA PHE A 129 0.04 2.29 14.57
C PHE A 129 0.44 0.85 14.20
N SER A 130 1.17 0.63 13.10
CA SER A 130 1.70 -0.71 12.79
C SER A 130 2.63 -1.23 13.88
N TYR A 131 3.44 -0.37 14.50
CA TYR A 131 4.30 -0.73 15.63
C TYR A 131 3.47 -1.23 16.82
N PHE A 132 2.47 -0.44 17.23
CA PHE A 132 1.63 -0.79 18.36
C PHE A 132 0.82 -2.06 18.12
N ASN A 133 0.27 -2.20 16.91
CA ASN A 133 -0.45 -3.41 16.52
C ASN A 133 0.45 -4.64 16.49
N GLY A 134 1.68 -4.51 15.96
CA GLY A 134 2.64 -5.61 15.98
C GLY A 134 3.01 -6.03 17.40
N TYR A 135 3.20 -5.05 18.30
CA TYR A 135 3.49 -5.33 19.70
C TYR A 135 2.31 -5.99 20.42
N ALA A 136 1.09 -5.52 20.17
CA ALA A 136 -0.12 -6.14 20.69
C ALA A 136 -0.25 -7.58 20.17
N LEU A 137 -0.02 -7.82 18.88
CA LEU A 137 -0.12 -9.15 18.29
C LEU A 137 0.90 -10.12 18.89
N GLU A 138 2.15 -9.69 19.05
CA GLU A 138 3.21 -10.50 19.67
C GLU A 138 2.85 -10.94 21.10
N LYS A 139 2.15 -10.08 21.86
CA LYS A 139 1.72 -10.40 23.23
C LYS A 139 0.47 -11.27 23.29
N LEU A 140 -0.49 -11.04 22.40
CA LEU A 140 -1.77 -11.74 22.38
C LEU A 140 -1.62 -13.13 21.77
N VAL A 141 -0.78 -13.26 20.74
CA VAL A 141 -0.46 -14.51 20.07
C VAL A 141 0.88 -15.00 20.61
N LYS A 142 0.84 -15.57 21.81
CA LYS A 142 1.94 -16.38 22.32
C LYS A 142 1.93 -17.72 21.61
N GLU A 143 2.92 -17.94 20.75
CA GLU A 143 3.31 -19.29 20.33
C GLU A 143 4.31 -19.87 21.33
#